data_AF-A0A7V5KWR3-F1
#
_entry.id   AF-A0A7V5KWR3-F1
#
_cell.length_a   1.000
_cell.length_b   1.000
_cell.length_c   1.000
_cell.angle_alpha   90.00
_cell.angle_beta   90.00
_cell.angle_gamma   90.00
#
_symmetry.space_group_name_H-M   'P 1'
#
loop_
_entity.id
_entity.type
_entity.pdbx_description
1 polymer ?
#
loop_
_entity_poly.entity_id
_entity_poly.type
_entity_poly.pdbx_seq_one_letter_code
_entity_poly.pdbx_strand_id
1 'polypeptide(L)'
;MPFGSLKIWGKNEVKKITNQLLSAIQYIKPYEGKLWQKGKRSGNLIRFYDEREWRYIPNTPDGETPYWLRVKDIESKKANIEELNKEFASVKSLRLSFEPKDIKFIIVKQEDEILSMMDKVINIKRHKFSYKDVQILTTRIISMENIKENF
;
A
#
# COMPACT_ATOMS: atom_id res chain seq x y z
N MET A 1 9.93 -13.41 49.35
CA MET A 1 9.72 -13.58 47.90
C MET A 1 11.00 -13.14 47.21
N PRO A 2 11.77 -14.02 46.56
CA PRO A 2 12.98 -13.60 45.88
C PRO A 2 12.58 -12.86 44.61
N PHE A 3 13.10 -11.64 44.44
CA PHE A 3 13.01 -10.89 43.20
C PHE A 3 13.69 -11.73 42.11
N GLY A 4 12.93 -12.09 41.07
CA GLY A 4 13.41 -12.87 39.94
C GLY A 4 14.62 -12.22 39.30
N SER A 5 15.66 -13.02 39.05
CA SER A 5 16.90 -12.60 38.41
C SER A 5 16.62 -11.88 37.09
N LEU A 6 17.23 -10.70 36.91
CA LEU A 6 17.15 -9.95 35.66
C LEU A 6 17.82 -10.80 34.57
N LYS A 7 17.01 -11.41 33.70
CA LYS A 7 17.52 -12.17 32.56
C LYS A 7 18.10 -11.18 31.55
N ILE A 8 19.43 -11.13 31.47
CA ILE A 8 20.13 -10.33 30.45
C ILE A 8 20.02 -11.10 29.13
N TRP A 9 19.22 -10.57 28.21
CA TRP A 9 18.98 -11.18 26.92
C TRP A 9 20.21 -11.09 26.02
N GLY A 10 20.52 -12.16 25.29
CA GLY A 10 21.61 -12.17 24.31
C GLY A 10 21.30 -11.27 23.12
N LYS A 11 22.33 -10.73 22.44
CA LYS A 11 22.16 -9.84 21.26
C LYS A 11 21.23 -10.41 20.18
N ASN A 12 21.24 -11.73 19.97
CA ASN A 12 20.39 -12.39 18.99
C ASN A 12 18.91 -12.42 19.41
N GLU A 13 18.63 -12.62 20.70
CA GLU A 13 17.26 -12.60 21.21
C GLU A 13 16.67 -11.19 21.14
N VAL A 14 17.46 -10.16 21.49
CA VAL A 14 17.07 -8.75 21.36
C VAL A 14 16.75 -8.42 19.90
N LYS A 15 17.58 -8.86 18.95
CA LYS A 15 17.33 -8.67 17.52
C LYS A 15 16.03 -9.35 17.07
N LYS A 16 15.78 -10.58 17.50
CA LYS A 16 14.56 -11.33 17.18
C LYS A 16 13.31 -10.62 17.69
N ILE A 17 13.31 -10.20 18.97
CA ILE A 17 12.19 -9.46 19.57
C ILE A 17 11.97 -8.13 18.83
N THR A 18 13.05 -7.42 18.49
CA THR A 18 12.98 -6.17 17.73
C THR A 18 12.33 -6.40 16.37
N ASN A 19 12.76 -7.42 15.64
CA ASN A 19 12.17 -7.76 14.34
C ASN A 19 10.69 -8.15 14.47
N GLN A 20 10.31 -8.93 15.48
CA GLN A 20 8.90 -9.30 15.71
C GLN A 20 8.03 -8.08 16.01
N LEU A 21 8.50 -7.17 16.88
CA LEU A 21 7.80 -5.93 17.19
C LEU A 21 7.65 -5.05 15.95
N LEU A 22 8.72 -4.91 15.18
CA LEU A 22 8.69 -4.20 13.92
C LEU A 22 7.65 -4.84 12.99
N SER A 23 7.72 -6.14 12.72
CA SER A 23 6.72 -6.86 11.90
C SER A 23 5.27 -6.58 12.37
N ALA A 24 5.01 -6.51 13.67
CA ALA A 24 3.68 -6.17 14.18
C ALA A 24 3.24 -4.74 13.79
N ILE A 25 4.16 -3.77 13.82
CA ILE A 25 3.87 -2.36 13.46
C ILE A 25 3.47 -2.23 11.98
N GLN A 26 3.92 -3.11 11.07
CA GLN A 26 3.48 -3.09 9.66
C GLN A 26 1.96 -3.27 9.51
N TYR A 27 1.32 -4.00 10.42
CA TYR A 27 -0.12 -4.22 10.45
C TYR A 27 -0.90 -3.08 11.11
N ILE A 28 -0.21 -2.07 11.63
CA ILE A 28 -0.82 -0.90 12.26
C ILE A 28 -0.85 0.26 11.24
N LYS A 29 -1.99 0.93 11.12
CA LYS A 29 -2.11 2.20 10.39
C LYS A 29 -2.28 3.31 11.43
N PRO A 30 -1.44 4.37 11.42
CA PRO A 30 -1.72 5.56 12.20
C PRO A 30 -3.10 6.12 11.83
N TYR A 31 -3.83 6.70 12.79
CA TYR A 31 -5.14 7.29 12.51
C TYR A 31 -5.02 8.54 11.64
N GLU A 32 -4.08 9.42 12.00
CA GLU A 32 -3.77 10.65 11.29
C GLU A 32 -2.27 10.90 11.22
N GLY A 33 -1.86 11.73 10.26
CA GLY A 33 -0.46 12.12 10.12
C GLY A 33 -0.23 13.08 8.97
N LYS A 34 1.00 13.56 8.87
CA LYS A 34 1.43 14.35 7.71
C LYS A 34 1.86 13.40 6.59
N LEU A 35 1.34 13.61 5.40
CA LEU A 35 1.60 12.80 4.22
C LEU A 35 2.89 13.26 3.54
N TRP A 36 3.74 12.32 3.16
CA TRP A 36 4.92 12.59 2.34
C TRP A 36 4.65 12.15 0.91
N GLN A 37 4.63 13.10 -0.04
CA GLN A 37 4.45 12.82 -1.46
C GLN A 37 5.42 13.65 -2.29
N LYS A 38 6.10 13.00 -3.25
CA LYS A 38 7.03 13.64 -4.20
C LYS A 38 8.05 14.55 -3.50
N GLY A 39 8.61 14.08 -2.37
CA GLY A 39 9.60 14.83 -1.59
C GLY A 39 9.05 16.01 -0.78
N LYS A 40 7.73 16.21 -0.74
CA LYS A 40 7.08 17.26 0.05
C LYS A 40 6.22 16.66 1.15
N ARG A 41 6.24 17.30 2.31
CA ARG A 41 5.37 16.97 3.44
C ARG A 41 4.10 17.84 3.37
N SER A 42 2.93 17.24 3.59
CA SER A 42 1.68 18.00 3.69
C SER A 42 1.77 19.01 4.85
N GLY A 43 1.23 20.21 4.63
CA GLY A 43 1.11 21.22 5.68
C GLY A 43 0.15 20.78 6.79
N ASN A 44 -0.93 20.10 6.40
CA ASN A 44 -2.00 19.66 7.28
C ASN A 44 -1.88 18.16 7.63
N LEU A 45 -2.49 17.79 8.76
CA LEU A 45 -2.74 16.40 9.12
C LEU A 45 -3.86 15.84 8.24
N ILE A 46 -3.69 14.60 7.79
CA ILE A 46 -4.66 13.86 6.99
C ILE A 46 -5.08 12.64 7.81
N ARG A 47 -6.37 12.30 7.78
CA ARG A 47 -6.90 11.07 8.36
C ARG A 47 -6.70 9.92 7.39
N PHE A 48 -5.82 9.00 7.75
CA PHE A 48 -5.47 7.87 6.89
C PHE A 48 -6.60 6.85 6.76
N TYR A 49 -7.55 6.84 7.70
CA TYR A 49 -8.72 5.96 7.63
C TYR A 49 -9.62 6.29 6.43
N ASP A 50 -9.71 7.57 6.06
CA ASP A 50 -10.61 8.05 5.00
C ASP A 50 -10.11 7.66 3.59
N GLU A 51 -8.84 7.25 3.46
CA GLU A 51 -8.26 6.79 2.19
C GLU A 51 -8.88 5.48 1.69
N ARG A 52 -9.51 4.69 2.58
CA ARG A 52 -10.12 3.39 2.25
C ARG A 52 -9.18 2.44 1.49
N GLU A 53 -7.88 2.56 1.75
CA GLU A 53 -6.85 1.73 1.15
C GLU A 53 -6.66 0.42 1.91
N TRP A 54 -6.52 -0.68 1.17
CA TRP A 54 -6.08 -1.97 1.72
C TRP A 54 -4.55 -2.08 1.59
N ARG A 55 -3.91 -2.76 2.54
CA ARG A 55 -2.45 -2.94 2.60
C ARG A 55 -2.10 -4.42 2.46
N TYR A 56 -1.21 -4.74 1.52
CA TYR A 56 -0.53 -6.03 1.45
C TYR A 56 0.86 -5.91 2.06
N ILE A 57 1.22 -6.85 2.93
CA ILE A 57 2.54 -6.94 3.55
C ILE A 57 3.18 -8.23 3.01
N PRO A 58 4.20 -8.14 2.13
CA PRO A 58 4.85 -9.32 1.59
C PRO A 58 5.71 -10.00 2.66
N ASN A 59 5.80 -11.33 2.58
CA ASN A 59 6.74 -12.10 3.39
C ASN A 59 8.19 -11.78 2.98
N THR A 60 9.08 -11.72 3.95
CA THR A 60 10.51 -11.52 3.68
C THR A 60 11.15 -12.86 3.30
N PRO A 61 12.21 -12.87 2.47
CA PRO A 61 12.87 -14.10 2.04
C PRO A 61 13.36 -14.98 3.19
N ASP A 62 13.75 -14.36 4.31
CA ASP A 62 14.21 -15.04 5.52
C ASP A 62 13.09 -15.28 6.55
N GLY A 63 11.86 -14.79 6.30
CA GLY A 63 10.71 -14.88 7.21
C GLY A 63 10.87 -14.12 8.53
N GLU A 64 12.00 -13.47 8.76
CA GLU A 64 12.36 -12.92 10.07
C GLU A 64 12.73 -11.44 10.05
N THR A 65 13.30 -10.92 8.95
CA THR A 65 13.75 -9.53 8.90
C THR A 65 12.76 -8.67 8.14
N PRO A 66 11.96 -7.84 8.82
CA PRO A 66 10.95 -7.06 8.14
C PRO A 66 11.56 -5.91 7.30
N TYR A 67 10.88 -5.52 6.22
CA TYR A 67 11.28 -4.35 5.42
C TYR A 67 10.94 -3.04 6.13
N TRP A 68 11.96 -2.24 6.43
CA TRP A 68 11.81 -0.93 7.08
C TRP A 68 12.74 0.11 6.48
N LEU A 69 12.22 1.33 6.35
CA LEU A 69 13.00 2.51 6.03
C LEU A 69 12.94 3.46 7.22
N ARG A 70 14.09 4.00 7.62
CA ARG A 70 14.12 5.01 8.68
C ARG A 70 13.78 6.36 8.07
N VAL A 71 12.84 7.07 8.68
CA VAL A 71 12.39 8.39 8.21
C VAL A 71 13.57 9.36 8.04
N LYS A 72 14.53 9.34 8.97
CA LYS A 72 15.74 10.17 8.90
C LYS A 72 16.57 9.94 7.63
N ASP A 73 16.60 8.70 7.10
CA ASP A 73 17.39 8.38 5.91
C ASP A 73 16.71 8.95 4.66
N ILE A 74 15.38 9.06 4.66
CA ILE A 74 14.59 9.76 3.64
C ILE A 74 14.82 11.27 3.75
N GLU A 75 14.68 11.85 4.94
CA GLU A 75 14.83 13.30 5.17
C GLU A 75 16.23 13.79 4.84
N SER A 76 17.26 13.01 5.18
CA SER A 76 18.65 13.33 4.83
C SER A 76 19.02 12.96 3.39
N LYS A 77 18.04 12.55 2.56
CA LYS A 77 18.25 12.06 1.18
C LYS A 77 19.30 10.95 1.04
N LYS A 78 19.55 10.19 2.10
CA LYS A 78 20.44 9.02 2.08
C LYS A 78 19.76 7.83 1.42
N ALA A 79 18.44 7.80 1.47
CA ALA A 79 17.61 6.83 0.77
C ALA A 79 16.90 7.52 -0.41
N ASN A 80 17.16 7.06 -1.63
CA ASN A 80 16.42 7.47 -2.81
C ASN A 80 15.17 6.58 -2.98
N ILE A 81 14.00 7.13 -2.65
CA ILE A 81 12.72 6.39 -2.70
C ILE A 81 12.45 5.83 -4.11
N GLU A 82 12.81 6.55 -5.17
CA GLU A 82 12.53 6.09 -6.54
C GLU A 82 13.39 4.88 -6.91
N GLU A 83 14.66 4.87 -6.48
CA GLU A 83 15.58 3.76 -6.69
C GLU A 83 15.15 2.54 -5.88
N LEU A 84 14.83 2.74 -4.60
CA LEU A 84 14.28 1.69 -3.74
C LEU A 84 13.00 1.10 -4.34
N ASN A 85 12.08 1.93 -4.84
CA ASN A 85 10.87 1.46 -5.50
C ASN A 85 11.17 0.62 -6.75
N LYS A 86 12.20 0.97 -7.54
CA LYS A 86 12.64 0.17 -8.69
C LYS A 86 13.22 -1.17 -8.25
N GLU A 87 14.05 -1.17 -7.20
CA GLU A 87 14.61 -2.39 -6.61
C GLU A 87 13.51 -3.31 -6.08
N PHE A 88 12.60 -2.80 -5.25
CA PHE A 88 11.43 -3.55 -4.76
C PHE A 88 10.55 -4.05 -5.90
N ALA A 89 10.35 -3.24 -6.93
CA ALA A 89 9.65 -3.69 -8.11
C ALA A 89 10.42 -4.83 -8.80
N SER A 90 11.75 -4.87 -8.83
CA SER A 90 12.46 -5.97 -9.50
C SER A 90 12.25 -7.34 -8.84
N VAL A 91 11.90 -7.39 -7.55
CA VAL A 91 11.71 -8.62 -6.78
C VAL A 91 10.30 -9.18 -6.95
N LYS A 92 10.13 -10.15 -7.87
CA LYS A 92 8.81 -10.74 -8.20
C LYS A 92 8.07 -11.33 -6.99
N SER A 93 8.76 -11.95 -6.04
CA SER A 93 8.15 -12.56 -4.86
C SER A 93 7.51 -11.55 -3.89
N LEU A 94 7.89 -10.28 -3.96
CA LEU A 94 7.32 -9.21 -3.13
C LEU A 94 6.11 -8.54 -3.79
N ARG A 95 5.86 -8.81 -5.08
CA ARG A 95 4.75 -8.22 -5.82
C ARG A 95 3.47 -9.00 -5.57
N LEU A 96 2.40 -8.29 -5.26
CA LEU A 96 1.07 -8.85 -5.38
C LEU A 96 0.62 -8.82 -6.86
N SER A 97 0.23 -9.98 -7.38
CA SER A 97 -0.43 -10.08 -8.68
C SER A 97 -1.86 -9.55 -8.58
N PHE A 98 -2.30 -8.81 -9.59
CA PHE A 98 -3.64 -8.26 -9.67
C PHE A 98 -4.09 -8.18 -11.14
N GLU A 99 -5.26 -8.71 -11.44
CA GLU A 99 -5.84 -8.81 -12.77
C GLU A 99 -7.15 -8.00 -12.86
N PRO A 100 -7.59 -7.61 -14.07
CA PRO A 100 -8.87 -6.91 -14.25
C PRO A 100 -10.06 -7.62 -13.60
N LYS A 101 -10.06 -8.96 -13.61
CA LYS A 101 -11.13 -9.78 -13.03
C LYS A 101 -11.26 -9.63 -11.51
N ASP A 102 -10.20 -9.22 -10.82
CA ASP A 102 -10.17 -9.03 -9.36
C ASP A 102 -10.83 -7.71 -8.93
N ILE A 103 -11.05 -6.76 -9.86
CA ILE A 103 -11.70 -5.48 -9.59
C ILE A 103 -13.21 -5.66 -9.58
N LYS A 104 -13.87 -5.51 -8.44
CA LYS A 104 -15.34 -5.59 -8.39
C LYS A 104 -16.03 -4.37 -8.99
N PHE A 105 -15.57 -3.17 -8.62
CA PHE A 105 -16.13 -1.90 -9.06
C PHE A 105 -15.03 -0.85 -9.22
N ILE A 106 -15.24 0.06 -10.17
CA ILE A 106 -14.52 1.33 -10.27
C ILE A 106 -15.57 2.42 -10.01
N ILE A 107 -15.42 3.14 -8.92
CA ILE A 107 -16.42 4.11 -8.49
C ILE A 107 -15.99 5.51 -8.94
N VAL A 108 -16.86 6.20 -9.67
CA VAL A 108 -16.72 7.61 -10.05
C VAL A 108 -17.70 8.47 -9.25
N LYS A 109 -17.47 9.78 -9.19
CA LYS A 109 -18.29 10.66 -8.37
C LYS A 109 -19.65 10.92 -9.03
N GLN A 110 -19.62 11.23 -10.32
CA GLN A 110 -20.78 11.65 -11.11
C GLN A 110 -20.93 10.75 -12.35
N GLU A 111 -22.14 10.65 -12.89
CA GLU A 111 -22.41 9.77 -14.04
C GLU A 111 -21.71 10.22 -15.33
N ASP A 112 -21.53 11.53 -15.53
CA ASP A 112 -20.80 12.09 -16.66
C ASP A 112 -19.30 11.74 -16.66
N GLU A 113 -18.72 11.40 -15.50
CA GLU A 113 -17.33 10.94 -15.38
C GLU A 113 -17.11 9.50 -15.90
N ILE A 114 -18.17 8.72 -16.13
CA ILE A 114 -18.08 7.30 -16.52
C ILE A 114 -17.31 7.14 -17.84
N LEU A 115 -17.65 7.91 -18.87
CA LEU A 115 -17.00 7.80 -20.18
C LEU A 115 -15.52 8.20 -20.09
N SER A 116 -15.20 9.27 -19.35
CA SER A 116 -13.80 9.67 -19.11
C SER A 116 -13.01 8.59 -18.36
N MET A 117 -13.64 7.93 -17.38
CA MET A 117 -13.01 6.82 -16.66
C MET A 117 -12.81 5.60 -17.55
N MET A 118 -13.79 5.27 -18.39
CA MET A 118 -13.69 4.19 -19.38
C MET A 118 -12.48 4.40 -20.30
N ASP A 119 -12.33 5.60 -20.88
CA ASP A 119 -11.20 5.93 -21.74
C ASP A 119 -9.85 5.80 -21.01
N LYS A 120 -9.79 6.25 -19.75
CA LYS A 120 -8.58 6.09 -18.91
C LYS A 120 -8.24 4.62 -18.69
N VAL A 121 -9.23 3.79 -18.34
CA VAL A 121 -9.03 2.35 -18.12
C VAL A 121 -8.50 1.69 -19.40
N ILE A 122 -9.12 1.97 -20.55
CA ILE A 122 -8.69 1.44 -21.85
C ILE A 122 -7.25 1.87 -22.16
N ASN A 123 -6.95 3.17 -22.08
CA ASN A 123 -5.64 3.69 -22.42
C ASN A 123 -4.51 3.14 -21.54
N ILE A 124 -4.78 2.96 -20.23
CA ILE A 124 -3.78 2.44 -19.27
C ILE A 124 -3.56 0.92 -19.46
N LYS A 125 -4.61 0.17 -19.81
CA LYS A 125 -4.59 -1.30 -19.71
C LYS A 125 -4.53 -2.05 -21.04
N ARG A 126 -4.88 -1.42 -22.17
CA ARG A 126 -4.94 -2.06 -23.50
C ARG A 126 -3.67 -2.80 -23.92
N HIS A 127 -2.50 -2.32 -23.48
CA HIS A 127 -1.20 -2.92 -23.84
C HIS A 127 -0.81 -4.10 -22.95
N LYS A 128 -1.49 -4.27 -21.80
CA LYS A 128 -1.14 -5.27 -20.79
C LYS A 128 -2.14 -6.43 -20.73
N PHE A 129 -3.39 -6.21 -21.08
CA PHE A 129 -4.48 -7.18 -20.95
C PHE A 129 -5.25 -7.32 -22.26
N SER A 130 -5.99 -8.42 -22.40
CA SER A 130 -6.79 -8.65 -23.60
C SER A 130 -7.87 -7.58 -23.75
N TYR A 131 -8.25 -7.28 -25.00
CA TYR A 131 -9.35 -6.36 -25.29
C TYR A 131 -10.63 -6.74 -24.53
N LYS A 132 -10.95 -8.04 -24.49
CA LYS A 132 -12.12 -8.57 -23.79
C LYS A 132 -12.07 -8.30 -22.28
N ASP A 133 -10.93 -8.52 -21.63
CA ASP A 133 -10.80 -8.28 -20.17
C ASP A 133 -10.95 -6.79 -19.84
N VAL A 134 -10.38 -5.93 -20.68
CA VAL A 134 -10.49 -4.47 -20.53
C VAL A 134 -11.93 -4.03 -20.73
N GLN A 135 -12.64 -4.54 -21.74
CA GLN A 135 -14.07 -4.25 -21.93
C GLN A 135 -14.91 -4.70 -20.74
N ILE A 136 -14.71 -5.92 -20.23
CA ILE A 136 -15.43 -6.40 -19.03
C ILE A 136 -15.12 -5.51 -17.83
N LEU A 137 -13.89 -5.00 -17.68
CA LEU A 137 -13.57 -4.08 -16.60
C LEU A 137 -14.34 -2.76 -16.73
N THR A 138 -14.52 -2.25 -17.94
CA THR A 138 -15.27 -1.00 -18.16
C THR A 138 -16.74 -1.12 -17.78
N THR A 139 -17.35 -2.32 -17.84
CA THR A 139 -18.73 -2.52 -17.38
C THR A 139 -18.86 -2.49 -15.84
N ARG A 140 -17.73 -2.44 -15.12
CA ARG A 140 -17.68 -2.36 -13.65
C ARG A 140 -17.54 -0.92 -13.15
N ILE A 141 -17.64 0.07 -14.04
CA ILE A 141 -17.62 1.48 -13.67
C ILE A 141 -19.03 1.91 -13.24
N ILE A 142 -19.16 2.50 -12.05
CA ILE A 142 -20.44 2.94 -11.47
C ILE A 142 -20.27 4.31 -10.81
N SER A 143 -21.29 5.16 -10.87
CA SER A 143 -21.29 6.46 -10.20
C SER A 143 -21.82 6.38 -8.78
N MET A 144 -21.31 7.24 -7.89
CA MET A 144 -21.86 7.41 -6.55
C MET A 144 -23.29 7.97 -6.57
N GLU A 145 -23.67 8.71 -7.61
CA GLU A 145 -25.06 9.18 -7.82
C GLU A 145 -26.00 7.99 -7.95
N ASN A 146 -25.70 7.05 -8.87
CA ASN A 146 -26.49 5.85 -9.07
C ASN A 146 -26.59 5.00 -7.80
N ILE A 147 -25.46 4.82 -7.08
CA ILE A 147 -25.44 4.06 -5.82
C ILE A 147 -26.38 4.69 -4.79
N LYS A 148 -26.37 6.03 -4.64
CA LYS A 148 -27.20 6.72 -3.64
C LYS A 148 -28.69 6.75 -3.98
N GLU A 149 -29.03 6.73 -5.25
CA GLU A 149 -30.43 6.75 -5.69
C GLU A 149 -31.10 5.37 -5.59
N ASN A 150 -30.31 4.30 -5.71
CA ASN A 150 -30.83 2.93 -5.84
C ASN A 150 -30.58 2.03 -4.61
N PHE A 151 -29.91 2.51 -3.56
CA PHE A 151 -29.63 1.79 -2.31
C PHE A 151 -29.83 2.67 -1.08
#